data_AF-A0A6S7EHY0-F1
#
_entry.id   AF-A0A6S7EHY0-F1
#
_cell.length_a   1.000
_cell.length_b   1.000
_cell.length_c   1.000
_cell.angle_alpha   90.00
_cell.angle_beta   90.00
_cell.angle_gamma   90.00
#
_symmetry.space_group_name_H-M   'P 1'
#
loop_
_entity.id
_entity.type
_entity.pdbx_description
1 polymer ?
#
loop_
_entity_poly.entity_id
_entity_poly.type
_entity_poly.pdbx_seq_one_letter_code
_entity_poly.pdbx_strand_id
1 'polypeptide(L)'
;MSRYQTLLADYARLAGLAPVEDFLASQELVIADLVIGLTVEGDADRGDIAFFTSLGRPAPQVAREPLLQLMLEANALWVGTGGCTLGLQAGTGAVLLCARAPLALCDAPALAAALDAFADVGLLWREVVQGRVTPELPQRAA
;
A
#
# COMPACT_ATOMS: atom_id res chain seq x y z
N MET A 1 25.90 3.17 -2.03
CA MET A 1 24.45 2.94 -2.06
C MET A 1 23.94 3.06 -0.63
N SER A 2 22.80 3.73 -0.44
CA SER A 2 22.16 3.76 0.88
C SER A 2 21.58 2.39 1.25
N ARG A 3 21.19 2.20 2.51
CA ARG A 3 20.46 1.01 2.97
C ARG A 3 19.17 0.82 2.17
N TYR A 4 18.44 1.91 1.88
CA TYR A 4 17.23 1.85 1.06
C TYR A 4 17.50 1.29 -0.33
N GLN A 5 18.51 1.81 -1.04
CA GLN A 5 18.87 1.32 -2.38
C GLN A 5 19.35 -0.14 -2.36
N THR A 6 20.11 -0.52 -1.32
CA THR A 6 20.57 -1.90 -1.13
C THR A 6 19.39 -2.85 -0.95
N LEU A 7 18.42 -2.48 -0.09
CA LEU A 7 17.23 -3.27 0.15
C LEU A 7 16.39 -3.45 -1.12
N LEU A 8 16.18 -2.39 -1.91
CA LEU A 8 15.45 -2.50 -3.17
C LEU A 8 16.16 -3.42 -4.17
N ALA A 9 17.48 -3.34 -4.25
CA ALA A 9 18.27 -4.21 -5.12
C ALA A 9 18.24 -5.69 -4.66
N ASP A 10 18.28 -5.93 -3.34
CA ASP A 10 18.14 -7.27 -2.77
C ASP A 10 16.72 -7.84 -3.03
N TYR A 11 15.69 -7.02 -2.85
CA TYR A 11 14.31 -7.39 -3.14
C TYR A 11 14.13 -7.72 -4.62
N ALA A 12 14.63 -6.89 -5.54
CA ALA A 12 14.53 -7.15 -6.97
C ALA A 12 15.13 -8.49 -7.36
N ARG A 13 16.31 -8.81 -6.82
CA ARG A 13 16.96 -10.12 -7.02
C ARG A 13 16.12 -11.26 -6.44
N LEU A 14 15.57 -11.09 -5.24
CA LEU A 14 14.72 -12.10 -4.59
C LEU A 14 13.44 -12.36 -5.40
N ALA A 15 12.78 -11.30 -5.86
CA ALA A 15 11.53 -11.35 -6.61
C ALA A 15 11.73 -11.71 -8.10
N GLY A 16 12.97 -11.84 -8.56
CA GLY A 16 13.29 -12.15 -9.96
C GLY A 16 13.00 -11.00 -10.93
N LEU A 17 12.98 -9.76 -10.43
CA LEU A 17 12.80 -8.56 -11.26
C LEU A 17 14.10 -8.28 -12.01
N ALA A 18 14.00 -8.23 -13.35
CA ALA A 18 15.11 -7.94 -14.22
C ALA A 18 14.70 -6.98 -15.35
N PRO A 19 15.54 -5.97 -15.69
CA PRO A 19 16.79 -5.63 -15.02
C PRO A 19 16.55 -4.93 -13.66
N VAL A 20 17.47 -5.11 -12.71
CA VAL A 20 17.33 -4.53 -11.35
C VAL A 20 17.35 -2.99 -11.41
N GLU A 21 18.09 -2.44 -12.36
CA GLU A 21 18.28 -1.02 -12.60
C GLU A 21 16.97 -0.31 -12.94
N ASP A 22 16.08 -0.97 -13.70
CA ASP A 22 14.78 -0.41 -14.07
C ASP A 22 13.90 -0.24 -12.82
N PHE A 23 13.90 -1.23 -11.92
CA PHE A 23 13.17 -1.14 -10.65
C PHE A 23 13.79 -0.09 -9.72
N LEU A 24 15.11 0.03 -9.65
CA LEU A 24 15.76 1.06 -8.84
C LEU A 24 15.46 2.48 -9.37
N ALA A 25 15.26 2.62 -10.68
CA ALA A 25 14.92 3.89 -11.32
C ALA A 25 13.44 4.25 -11.15
N SER A 26 12.53 3.30 -11.32
CA SER A 26 11.08 3.53 -11.20
C SER A 26 10.61 3.56 -9.74
N GLN A 27 11.18 2.69 -8.90
CA GLN A 27 10.70 2.38 -7.55
C GLN A 27 9.20 2.00 -7.55
N GLU A 28 8.75 1.39 -8.64
CA GLU A 28 7.37 0.95 -8.84
C GLU A 28 7.34 -0.54 -9.19
N LEU A 29 6.33 -1.23 -8.66
CA LEU A 29 6.07 -2.64 -8.88
C LEU A 29 4.64 -2.83 -9.36
N VAL A 30 4.40 -3.92 -10.10
CA VAL A 30 3.04 -4.36 -10.40
C VAL A 30 2.80 -5.69 -9.70
N ILE A 31 1.86 -5.71 -8.76
CA ILE A 31 1.41 -6.94 -8.07
C ILE A 31 -0.10 -7.04 -8.27
N ALA A 32 -0.58 -8.11 -8.94
CA ALA A 32 -2.01 -8.34 -9.21
C ALA A 32 -2.75 -7.12 -9.80
N ASP A 33 -2.13 -6.47 -10.80
CA ASP A 33 -2.60 -5.25 -11.46
C ASP A 33 -2.66 -3.99 -10.56
N LEU A 34 -2.04 -4.02 -9.38
CA LEU A 34 -1.81 -2.82 -8.57
C LEU A 34 -0.41 -2.29 -8.87
N VAL A 35 -0.34 -1.04 -9.32
CA VAL A 35 0.92 -0.30 -9.38
C VAL A 35 1.23 0.20 -7.98
N ILE A 36 2.28 -0.35 -7.36
CA ILE A 36 2.73 -0.02 -6.01
C ILE A 36 3.99 0.82 -6.12
N GLY A 37 3.91 2.07 -5.67
CA GLY A 37 5.06 2.96 -5.54
C GLY A 37 5.75 2.79 -4.20
N LEU A 38 7.08 2.86 -4.21
CA LEU A 38 7.93 2.87 -3.04
C LEU A 38 8.66 4.20 -2.93
N THR A 39 8.73 4.75 -1.72
CA THR A 39 9.56 5.91 -1.44
C THR A 39 10.18 5.79 -0.05
N VAL A 40 11.30 6.46 0.16
CA VAL A 40 11.89 6.63 1.48
C VAL A 40 11.36 7.89 2.14
N GLU A 41 10.98 7.79 3.40
CA GLU A 41 10.58 8.91 4.25
C GLU A 41 11.67 9.17 5.29
N GLY A 42 12.23 10.38 5.28
CA GLY A 42 13.35 10.75 6.14
C GLY A 42 14.70 10.31 5.59
N ASP A 43 15.55 9.78 6.47
CA ASP A 43 16.94 9.44 6.16
C ASP A 43 17.05 8.12 5.37
N ALA A 44 17.90 8.07 4.35
CA ALA A 44 18.01 6.91 3.46
C ALA A 44 18.65 5.66 4.09
N ASP A 45 19.20 5.78 5.31
CA ASP A 45 19.80 4.69 6.07
C ASP A 45 19.01 4.33 7.34
N ARG A 46 18.19 5.26 7.86
CA ARG A 46 17.51 5.13 9.16
C ARG A 46 16.02 5.48 9.17
N GLY A 47 15.48 5.94 8.05
CA GLY A 47 14.09 6.35 7.90
C GLY A 47 13.11 5.18 7.74
N ASP A 48 11.96 5.49 7.15
CA ASP A 48 10.91 4.53 6.83
C ASP A 48 10.82 4.31 5.33
N ILE A 49 10.34 3.14 4.93
CA ILE A 49 9.88 2.89 3.56
C ILE A 49 8.38 3.10 3.57
N ALA A 50 7.89 3.96 2.69
CA ALA A 50 6.47 4.11 2.42
C ALA A 50 6.10 3.37 1.13
N PHE A 51 4.98 2.65 1.20
CA PHE A 51 4.36 1.97 0.07
C PHE A 51 3.02 2.64 -0.19
N PHE A 52 2.67 2.85 -1.46
CA PHE A 52 1.37 3.39 -1.80
C PHE A 52 0.86 2.86 -3.13
N THR A 53 -0.46 2.79 -3.27
CA THR A 53 -1.12 2.50 -4.55
C THR A 53 -2.43 3.28 -4.65
N SER A 54 -2.80 3.63 -5.88
CA SER A 54 -4.10 4.22 -6.18
C SER A 54 -5.12 3.12 -6.42
N LEU A 55 -6.23 3.17 -5.70
CA LEU A 55 -7.38 2.29 -5.88
C LEU A 55 -8.41 2.88 -6.87
N GLY A 56 -8.08 4.03 -7.47
CA GLY A 56 -8.93 4.77 -8.39
C GLY A 56 -9.95 5.65 -7.67
N ARG A 57 -10.81 6.30 -8.45
CA ARG A 57 -11.94 7.06 -7.91
C ARG A 57 -13.08 6.09 -7.56
N PRO A 58 -13.88 6.40 -6.52
CA PRO A 58 -15.10 5.66 -6.26
C PRO A 58 -15.99 5.60 -7.50
N ALA A 59 -16.55 4.43 -7.80
CA ALA A 59 -17.46 4.28 -8.93
C ALA A 59 -18.73 5.14 -8.72
N PRO A 60 -19.42 5.59 -9.78
CA PRO A 60 -20.55 6.53 -9.65
C PRO A 60 -21.69 6.06 -8.74
N GLN A 61 -21.90 4.75 -8.63
CA GLN A 61 -22.91 4.12 -7.78
C GLN A 61 -22.52 4.03 -6.30
N VAL A 62 -21.24 4.26 -5.96
CA VAL A 62 -20.76 4.18 -4.58
C VAL A 62 -21.06 5.49 -3.86
N ALA A 63 -21.91 5.41 -2.83
CA ALA A 63 -22.23 6.56 -2.01
C ALA A 63 -20.99 7.04 -1.24
N ARG A 64 -20.64 8.31 -1.44
CA ARG A 64 -19.38 8.89 -0.94
C ARG A 64 -19.31 8.94 0.59
N GLU A 65 -20.38 9.37 1.25
CA GLU A 65 -20.41 9.50 2.72
C GLU A 65 -20.21 8.15 3.43
N PRO A 66 -20.98 7.08 3.11
CA PRO A 66 -20.74 5.76 3.68
C PRO A 66 -19.34 5.21 3.41
N LEU A 67 -18.80 5.40 2.20
CA LEU A 67 -17.44 4.96 1.86
C LEU A 67 -16.40 5.65 2.74
N LEU A 68 -16.52 6.98 2.91
CA LEU A 68 -15.57 7.74 3.74
C LEU A 68 -15.66 7.36 5.21
N GLN A 69 -16.87 7.14 5.72
CA GLN A 69 -17.06 6.64 7.08
C GLN A 69 -16.40 5.26 7.25
N LEU A 70 -16.67 4.34 6.32
CA LEU A 70 -16.10 3.00 6.32
C LEU A 70 -14.56 3.02 6.26
N MET A 71 -13.96 3.90 5.45
CA MET A 71 -12.50 4.08 5.40
C MET A 71 -11.94 4.58 6.74
N LEU A 72 -12.62 5.52 7.40
CA LEU A 72 -12.21 6.03 8.72
C LEU A 72 -12.33 4.96 9.79
N GLU A 73 -13.40 4.18 9.79
CA GLU A 73 -13.61 3.05 10.70
C GLU A 73 -12.58 1.94 10.47
N ALA A 74 -12.25 1.64 9.21
CA ALA A 74 -11.23 0.65 8.86
C ALA A 74 -9.83 1.07 9.31
N ASN A 75 -9.53 2.36 9.18
CA ASN A 75 -8.29 2.95 9.69
C ASN A 75 -8.25 2.95 11.23
N ALA A 76 -9.41 2.99 11.90
CA ALA A 76 -9.47 2.93 13.35
C ALA A 76 -8.94 1.58 13.85
N LEU A 77 -7.80 1.62 14.55
CA LEU A 77 -7.07 0.43 15.01
C LEU A 77 -6.69 -0.54 13.87
N TRP A 78 -6.70 -0.07 12.62
CA TRP A 78 -6.30 -0.80 11.42
C TRP A 78 -7.02 -2.13 11.20
N VAL A 79 -8.23 -2.30 11.74
CA VAL A 79 -8.97 -3.57 11.73
C VAL A 79 -9.33 -4.01 10.32
N GLY A 80 -9.67 -3.05 9.44
CA GLY A 80 -10.03 -3.33 8.04
C GLY A 80 -8.87 -3.21 7.06
N THR A 81 -7.67 -2.85 7.52
CA THR A 81 -6.55 -2.47 6.65
C THR A 81 -5.23 -3.18 6.96
N GLY A 82 -5.17 -3.99 8.02
CA GLY A 82 -3.97 -4.79 8.33
C GLY A 82 -2.71 -3.95 8.61
N GLY A 83 -2.88 -2.71 9.09
CA GLY A 83 -1.80 -1.75 9.34
C GLY A 83 -1.65 -0.67 8.26
N CYS A 84 -2.35 -0.81 7.13
CA CYS A 84 -2.38 0.21 6.08
C CYS A 84 -3.33 1.36 6.41
N THR A 85 -3.19 2.49 5.74
CA THR A 85 -4.10 3.64 5.88
C THR A 85 -4.74 3.95 4.54
N LEU A 86 -6.05 4.16 4.56
CA LEU A 86 -6.83 4.64 3.42
C LEU A 86 -7.00 6.16 3.48
N GLY A 87 -6.89 6.81 2.33
CA GLY A 87 -7.08 8.25 2.22
C GLY A 87 -7.59 8.67 0.85
N LEU A 88 -7.89 9.96 0.71
CA LEU A 88 -8.18 10.58 -0.58
C LEU A 88 -7.00 11.40 -1.06
N GLN A 89 -6.60 11.20 -2.31
CA GLN A 89 -5.66 12.08 -2.98
C GLN A 89 -6.32 13.44 -3.25
N ALA A 90 -5.67 14.52 -2.80
CA ALA A 90 -6.14 15.87 -3.02
C ALA A 90 -6.25 16.18 -4.52
N GLY A 91 -7.29 16.93 -4.92
CA GLY A 91 -7.53 17.34 -6.30
C GLY A 91 -8.14 16.25 -7.20
N THR A 92 -7.74 14.99 -7.07
CA THR A 92 -8.29 13.89 -7.88
C THR A 92 -9.46 13.18 -7.20
N GLY A 93 -9.47 13.10 -5.87
CA GLY A 93 -10.44 12.29 -5.14
C GLY A 93 -10.29 10.79 -5.38
N ALA A 94 -9.15 10.35 -5.92
CA ALA A 94 -8.80 8.94 -5.96
C ALA A 94 -8.54 8.44 -4.53
N VAL A 95 -8.98 7.22 -4.24
CA VAL A 95 -8.66 6.55 -2.98
C VAL A 95 -7.23 6.02 -3.08
N LEU A 96 -6.43 6.30 -2.05
CA LEU A 96 -5.09 5.77 -1.89
C LEU A 96 -5.07 4.77 -0.75
N LEU A 97 -4.31 3.70 -0.92
CA LEU A 97 -3.85 2.85 0.17
C LEU A 97 -2.37 3.16 0.40
N CYS A 98 -1.99 3.38 1.66
CA CYS A 98 -0.61 3.66 2.05
C CYS A 98 -0.20 2.76 3.21
N ALA A 99 1.07 2.38 3.28
CA ALA A 99 1.66 1.70 4.43
C ALA A 99 3.08 2.23 4.66
N ARG A 100 3.64 1.95 5.84
CA ARG A 100 5.03 2.28 6.15
C ARG A 100 5.69 1.16 6.96
N ALA A 101 6.98 0.97 6.77
CA ALA A 101 7.79 0.07 7.58
C ALA A 101 9.16 0.68 7.90
N PRO A 102 9.69 0.51 9.12
CA PRO A 102 11.02 1.02 9.46
C PRO A 102 12.10 0.34 8.64
N LEU A 103 12.93 1.12 7.93
CA LEU A 103 13.98 0.58 7.07
C LEU A 103 14.99 -0.27 7.85
N ALA A 104 15.22 0.06 9.11
CA ALA A 104 16.10 -0.68 10.02
C ALA A 104 15.62 -2.12 10.30
N LEU A 105 14.32 -2.39 10.16
CA LEU A 105 13.70 -3.70 10.44
C LEU A 105 13.35 -4.48 9.17
N CYS A 106 13.55 -3.89 7.98
CA CYS A 106 13.28 -4.55 6.70
C CYS A 106 14.55 -5.14 6.09
N ASP A 107 14.46 -6.43 5.73
CA ASP A 107 15.29 -7.10 4.73
C ASP A 107 14.43 -7.47 3.51
N ALA A 108 15.03 -8.06 2.47
CA ALA A 108 14.32 -8.38 1.24
C ALA A 108 13.13 -9.35 1.44
N PRO A 109 13.25 -10.46 2.19
CA PRO A 109 12.11 -11.32 2.52
C PRO A 109 11.01 -10.60 3.30
N ALA A 110 11.35 -9.77 4.29
CA ALA A 110 10.36 -9.01 5.06
C ALA A 110 9.63 -7.99 4.17
N LEU A 111 10.35 -7.34 3.25
CA LEU A 111 9.76 -6.42 2.28
C LEU A 111 8.82 -7.16 1.32
N ALA A 112 9.20 -8.35 0.84
CA ALA A 112 8.32 -9.16 -0.02
C ALA A 112 7.01 -9.54 0.69
N ALA A 113 7.11 -10.05 1.92
CA ALA A 113 5.92 -10.39 2.71
C ALA A 113 5.04 -9.16 3.00
N ALA A 114 5.65 -8.00 3.26
CA ALA A 114 4.91 -6.76 3.47
C ALA A 114 4.18 -6.28 2.20
N LEU A 115 4.82 -6.40 1.04
CA LEU A 115 4.22 -6.03 -0.26
C LEU A 115 3.09 -6.97 -0.66
N ASP A 116 3.21 -8.27 -0.40
CA ASP A 116 2.13 -9.24 -0.64
C ASP A 116 0.92 -8.92 0.25
N ALA A 117 1.13 -8.73 1.55
CA ALA A 117 0.06 -8.36 2.48
C ALA A 117 -0.57 -7.00 2.12
N PHE A 118 0.24 -6.03 1.67
CA PHE A 118 -0.25 -4.75 1.18
C PHE A 118 -1.10 -4.90 -0.08
N ALA A 119 -0.68 -5.75 -1.02
CA ALA A 119 -1.42 -6.03 -2.25
C ALA A 119 -2.77 -6.67 -1.95
N ASP A 120 -2.83 -7.64 -1.03
CA ASP A 120 -4.10 -8.27 -0.62
C ASP A 120 -5.12 -7.24 -0.09
N VAL A 121 -4.66 -6.33 0.78
CA VAL A 121 -5.50 -5.23 1.27
C VAL A 121 -5.91 -4.30 0.13
N GLY A 122 -4.98 -3.96 -0.77
CA GLY A 122 -5.24 -3.12 -1.93
C GLY A 122 -6.27 -3.72 -2.89
N LEU A 123 -6.20 -5.03 -3.13
CA LEU A 123 -7.14 -5.76 -3.99
C LEU A 123 -8.54 -5.71 -3.39
N LEU A 124 -8.69 -6.03 -2.10
CA LEU A 124 -9.96 -5.95 -1.41
C LEU A 124 -10.55 -4.54 -1.51
N TRP A 125 -9.78 -3.52 -1.12
CA TRP A 125 -10.28 -2.14 -1.10
C TRP A 125 -10.54 -1.58 -2.49
N ARG A 126 -9.82 -2.02 -3.52
CA ARG A 126 -10.16 -1.71 -4.91
C ARG A 126 -11.58 -2.19 -5.24
N GLU A 127 -11.95 -3.40 -4.84
CA GLU A 127 -13.32 -3.89 -5.06
C GLU A 127 -14.37 -3.07 -4.31
N VAL A 128 -14.07 -2.63 -3.09
CA VAL A 128 -14.93 -1.74 -2.29
C VAL A 128 -15.13 -0.40 -2.99
N VAL A 129 -14.03 0.23 -3.42
CA VAL A 129 -14.04 1.53 -4.11
C VAL A 129 -14.80 1.44 -5.45
N GLN A 130 -14.72 0.31 -6.13
CA GLN A 130 -15.48 0.07 -7.36
C GLN A 130 -16.94 -0.39 -7.12
N GLY A 131 -17.37 -0.51 -5.86
CA GLY A 131 -18.73 -0.90 -5.49
C GLY A 131 -19.07 -2.35 -5.86
N ARG A 132 -18.06 -3.21 -5.97
CA ARG A 132 -18.22 -4.64 -6.29
C ARG A 132 -18.43 -5.49 -5.04
N VAL A 133 -17.96 -5.00 -3.89
CA VAL A 133 -18.16 -5.63 -2.58
C VAL A 133 -18.46 -4.56 -1.52
N THR A 134 -19.21 -4.94 -0.49
CA THR A 134 -19.40 -4.15 0.73
C THR A 134 -18.75 -4.92 1.86
N PRO A 135 -17.62 -4.46 2.42
CA PRO A 135 -16.92 -5.22 3.44
C PRO A 135 -17.62 -5.01 4.79
N GLU A 136 -17.74 -6.09 5.57
CA GLU A 136 -18.13 -5.99 6.97
C GLU A 136 -16.87 -5.89 7.82
N LEU A 137 -16.71 -4.77 8.54
CA LEU A 137 -15.61 -4.63 9.47
C LEU A 137 -15.84 -5.51 10.70
N PRO A 138 -14.82 -6.24 11.18
CA PRO A 138 -14.91 -6.98 12.42
C PRO A 138 -15.40 -6.09 13.57
N GLN A 139 -16.53 -6.46 14.17
CA GLN A 139 -17.05 -5.76 15.34
C GLN A 139 -16.17 -6.12 16.55
N ARG A 140 -15.47 -5.14 17.11
CA ARG A 140 -14.82 -5.31 18.41
C ARG A 140 -15.84 -5.02 19.50
N ALA A 141 -15.93 -5.92 20.49
CA ALA A 141 -16.66 -5.62 21.72
C ALA A 141 -16.03 -4.39 22.39
N ALA A 142 -16.87 -3.42 22.72
CA ALA A 142 -16.48 -2.19 23.42
C ALA A 142 -16.12 -2.46 24.88
#